data_AF-A0A3B8NYY4-F1
#
_entry.id   AF-A0A3B8NYY4-F1
#
_cell.length_a   1.000
_cell.length_b   1.000
_cell.length_c   1.000
_cell.angle_alpha   90.00
_cell.angle_beta   90.00
_cell.angle_gamma   90.00
#
_symmetry.space_group_name_H-M   'P 1'
#
loop_
_entity.id
_entity.type
_entity.pdbx_description
1 polymer ?
#
loop_
_entity_poly.entity_id
_entity_poly.type
_entity_poly.pdbx_seq_one_letter_code
_entity_poly.pdbx_strand_id
1 'polypeptide(L)' 'MEETVRLGSVTLRLADTAGMRETSDAVEKIGVARAEKQLEQADLVLAVFDASVPLEE' A
#
# COMPACT_ATOMS: atom_id res chain seq x y z
N MET A 1 -3.88 -1.41 -8.60
CA MET A 1 -5.20 -1.90 -9.06
C MET A 1 -6.10 -2.11 -7.83
N GLU A 2 -7.38 -2.46 -7.93
CA GLU A 2 -8.21 -2.78 -6.75
C GLU A 2 -8.72 -4.21 -6.83
N GLU A 3 -8.58 -4.97 -5.75
CA GLU A 3 -9.04 -6.36 -5.65
C GLU A 3 -9.96 -6.55 -4.45
N THR A 4 -10.84 -7.55 -4.52
CA THR A 4 -11.73 -7.90 -3.40
C THR A 4 -11.41 -9.30 -2.91
N VAL A 5 -11.15 -9.42 -1.61
CA VAL A 5 -10.88 -10.70 -0.95
C VAL A 5 -11.84 -10.92 0.20
N ARG A 6 -12.25 -12.17 0.42
CA ARG A 6 -13.07 -12.56 1.57
C ARG A 6 -12.20 -13.24 2.62
N LEU A 7 -12.18 -12.68 3.83
CA LEU A 7 -11.48 -13.23 4.99
C LEU A 7 -12.51 -13.64 6.04
N GLY A 8 -12.85 -14.93 6.07
CA GLY A 8 -13.91 -15.46 6.93
C GLY A 8 -15.27 -14.80 6.61
N SER A 9 -15.81 -14.07 7.59
CA SER A 9 -17.07 -13.32 7.47
C SER A 9 -16.89 -11.88 6.96
N VAL A 10 -15.66 -11.40 6.80
CA VAL A 10 -15.36 -10.02 6.38
C VAL A 10 -14.95 -9.99 4.90
N THR A 11 -15.43 -8.98 4.18
CA THR A 11 -15.01 -8.71 2.80
C THR A 11 -14.12 -7.47 2.79
N LEU A 12 -12.92 -7.60 2.25
CA LEU A 12 -11.93 -6.52 2.14
C LEU A 12 -11.81 -6.08 0.69
N ARG A 13 -11.80 -4.78 0.45
CA ARG A 13 -11.37 -4.18 -0.82
C ARG A 13 -9.93 -3.72 -0.65
N LEU A 14 -9.00 -4.41 -1.30
CA LEU A 14 -7.59 -4.12 -1.27
C LEU A 14 -7.25 -3.15 -2.39
N ALA A 15 -6.66 -2.02 -2.05
CA ALA A 15 -6.01 -1.14 -3.01
C ALA A 15 -4.54 -1.53 -3.08
N ASP A 16 -4.09 -1.95 -4.26
CA ASP A 16 -2.68 -2.24 -4.52
C ASP A 16 -1.89 -0.93 -4.60
N THR A 17 -1.01 -0.72 -3.62
CA THR A 17 -0.02 0.34 -3.60
C THR A 17 1.24 -0.19 -4.27
N ALA A 18 1.59 0.32 -5.45
CA ALA A 18 2.93 0.10 -5.98
C ALA A 18 3.96 0.47 -4.90
N GLY A 19 4.98 -0.39 -4.70
CA GLY A 19 5.88 -0.30 -3.54
C GLY A 19 6.37 1.12 -3.29
N MET A 20 6.19 1.62 -2.05
CA MET A 20 6.62 2.94 -1.64
C MET A 20 8.16 2.97 -1.58
N ARG A 21 8.80 3.29 -2.71
CA ARG A 21 10.23 3.62 -2.77
C ARG A 21 10.39 5.04 -3.28
N GLU A 22 11.26 5.81 -2.65
CA GLU A 22 11.64 7.12 -3.15
C GLU A 22 12.42 6.99 -4.45
N THR A 23 12.09 7.87 -5.39
CA THR A 23 12.59 7.80 -6.76
C THR A 23 12.46 9.17 -7.39
N SER A 24 13.46 9.50 -8.20
CA SER A 24 13.51 10.75 -8.95
C SER A 24 12.57 10.79 -10.16
N ASP A 25 11.91 9.67 -10.49
CA ASP A 25 10.98 9.60 -11.62
C ASP A 25 9.68 10.36 -11.31
N ALA A 26 9.35 11.32 -12.18
CA ALA A 26 8.14 12.12 -12.07
C ALA A 26 6.85 11.27 -12.08
N VAL A 27 6.86 10.11 -12.75
CA VAL A 27 5.72 9.19 -12.80
C VAL A 27 5.52 8.52 -11.44
N GLU A 28 6.60 8.12 -10.79
CA GLU A 28 6.54 7.45 -9.48
C GLU A 28 6.16 8.43 -8.36
N LYS A 29 6.49 9.72 -8.46
CA LYS A 29 5.96 10.77 -7.56
C LYS A 29 4.43 10.86 -7.59
N ILE A 30 3.81 10.70 -8.76
CA ILE A 30 2.34 10.62 -8.89
C ILE A 30 1.82 9.34 -8.23
N GLY A 31 2.59 8.25 -8.30
CA GLY A 31 2.33 7.01 -7.57
C GLY A 31 2.28 7.22 -6.05
N VAL A 32 3.28 7.90 -5.48
CA VAL A 32 3.34 8.21 -4.04
C VAL A 32 2.14 9.06 -3.59
N ALA A 33 1.86 10.17 -4.29
CA ALA A 33 0.73 11.04 -3.93
C ALA A 33 -0.62 10.31 -4.02
N ARG A 34 -0.75 9.35 -4.96
CA ARG A 34 -1.95 8.50 -5.05
C ARG A 34 -2.05 7.52 -3.89
N ALA A 35 -0.92 6.92 -3.48
CA ALA A 35 -0.86 6.02 -2.33
C ALA A 35 -1.19 6.75 -1.02
N GLU A 36 -0.66 7.96 -0.81
CA GLU A 36 -0.99 8.82 0.35
C GLU A 36 -2.49 9.10 0.44
N LYS A 37 -3.12 9.49 -0.68
CA LYS A 37 -4.56 9.73 -0.72
C LYS A 37 -5.39 8.47 -0.47
N GLN A 38 -4.92 7.30 -0.90
CA GLN A 38 -5.57 6.02 -0.60
C GLN A 38 -5.43 5.64 0.88
N LEU A 39 -4.27 5.93 1.48
CA LEU A 39 -4.01 5.78 2.92
C LEU A 39 -4.96 6.64 3.75
N GLU A 40 -5.19 7.90 3.38
CA GLU A 40 -6.14 8.79 4.07
C GLU A 40 -7.59 8.27 4.02
N GLN A 41 -7.94 7.52 2.97
CA GLN A 41 -9.29 6.95 2.79
C GLN A 41 -9.41 5.52 3.32
N ALA A 42 -8.30 4.91 3.76
CA ALA A 42 -8.29 3.53 4.19
C ALA A 42 -8.85 3.39 5.61
N ASP A 43 -9.85 2.53 5.78
CA ASP A 43 -10.33 2.13 7.11
C ASP A 43 -9.32 1.23 7.86
N LEU A 44 -8.41 0.58 7.11
CA LEU A 44 -7.40 -0.35 7.62
C LEU A 44 -6.14 -0.29 6.74
N VAL A 45 -4.98 -0.22 7.39
CA VAL A 45 -3.67 -0.29 6.72
C VAL A 45 -3.00 -1.62 7.04
N LEU A 46 -2.58 -2.35 6.01
CA LEU A 46 -1.79 -3.58 6.13
C LEU A 46 -0.32 -3.28 5.79
N ALA A 47 0.48 -2.97 6.80
CA ALA A 47 1.92 -2.77 6.62
C ALA A 47 2.65 -4.13 6.57
N VAL A 48 3.32 -4.40 5.46
CA VAL A 48 4.05 -5.65 5.21
C VAL A 48 5.55 -5.38 5.25
N PHE A 49 6.27 -6.10 6.09
CA PHE A 49 7.72 -5.98 6.26
C PHE A 49 8.41 -7.30 5.94
N ASP A 50 9.57 -7.22 5.30
CA ASP A 50 10.40 -8.39 5.04
C ASP A 50 11.17 -8.79 6.31
N ALA A 51 10.82 -9.95 6.87
CA ALA A 51 11.44 -10.47 8.08
C ALA A 51 12.84 -11.08 7.85
N SER A 52 13.30 -11.19 6.60
CA SER A 52 14.64 -11.67 6.27
C SER A 52 15.73 -10.60 6.44
N VAL A 53 15.33 -9.34 6.61
CA VAL A 53 16.23 -8.20 6.84
C VAL A 53 15.89 -7.51 8.16
N PRO A 54 16.87 -6.85 8.83
CA PRO A 54 16.57 -5.98 9.96
C PRO A 54 15.57 -4.90 9.55
N LEU A 55 14.66 -4.55 10.46
CA LEU A 55 13.79 -3.39 10.27
C LEU A 55 14.66 -2.12 10.34
N GLU A 56 14.69 -1.37 9.24
CA GLU A 56 15.31 -0.05 9.18
C GLU A 56 14.27 1.02 9.54
N GLU A 57 14.70 2.10 10.20
CA GLU A 57 13.85 3.25 10.59
C GLU A 57 13.52 4.16 9.40
#